data_AF-A0A3B1E530-F1
#
_entry.id   AF-A0A3B1E530-F1
#
_cell.length_a   1.000
_cell.length_b   1.000
_cell.length_c   1.000
_cell.angle_alpha   90.00
_cell.angle_beta   90.00
_cell.angle_gamma   90.00
#
_symmetry.space_group_name_H-M   'P 1'
#
loop_
_entity.id
_entity.type
_entity.pdbx_description
1 polymer ?
#
loop_
_entity_poly.entity_id
_entity_poly.type
_entity_poly.pdbx_seq_one_letter_code
_entity_poly.pdbx_strand_id
1 'polypeptide(L)'
;MNLRKKISAFLDAIKNWEDPDFCLPEDEMGGFQYFFLHSETVDGIFIPLLGGLIALAFRLPVNIKTLILMRLFSVFTITMAILRLCYFLYC
;
A
#
# COMPACT_ATOMS: atom_id res chain seq x y z
N MET A 1 -11.21 -2.09 22.17
CA MET A 1 -9.77 -2.14 21.83
C MET A 1 -9.43 -0.90 21.00
N ASN A 2 -8.62 0.02 21.53
CA ASN A 2 -8.36 1.32 20.90
C ASN A 2 -7.53 1.18 19.62
N LEU A 3 -8.10 1.61 18.49
CA LEU A 3 -7.50 1.61 17.16
C LEU A 3 -6.07 2.16 17.15
N ARG A 4 -5.83 3.21 17.95
CA ARG A 4 -4.52 3.84 18.14
C ARG A 4 -3.44 2.86 18.61
N LYS A 5 -3.76 1.97 19.57
CA LYS A 5 -2.80 0.96 20.06
C LYS A 5 -2.45 -0.08 18.99
N LYS A 6 -3.41 -0.47 18.14
CA LYS A 6 -3.15 -1.40 17.04
C LYS A 6 -2.24 -0.77 15.98
N ILE A 7 -2.47 0.49 15.66
CA ILE A 7 -1.63 1.23 14.72
C ILE A 7 -0.21 1.39 15.30
N SER A 8 -0.09 1.78 16.57
CA SER A 8 1.22 1.87 17.24
C SER A 8 1.95 0.54 17.27
N ALA A 9 1.30 -0.56 17.64
CA ALA A 9 1.92 -1.88 17.66
C ALA A 9 2.33 -2.37 16.25
N PHE A 10 1.56 -2.03 15.22
CA PHE A 10 1.91 -2.34 13.84
C PHE A 10 3.12 -1.52 13.37
N LEU A 11 3.17 -0.23 13.71
CA LEU A 11 4.32 0.64 13.39
C LEU A 11 5.58 0.21 14.17
N ASP A 12 5.45 -0.20 15.43
CA ASP A 12 6.55 -0.74 16.22
C ASP A 12 7.03 -2.09 15.69
N ALA A 13 6.12 -2.94 15.17
CA ALA A 13 6.49 -4.19 14.51
C ALA A 13 7.26 -3.95 13.20
N ILE A 14 6.85 -2.95 12.40
CA ILE A 14 7.59 -2.55 11.18
C ILE A 14 8.95 -1.97 11.53
N LYS A 15 9.04 -1.14 12.58
CA LYS A 15 10.29 -0.49 12.99
C LYS A 15 11.35 -1.47 13.52
N ASN A 16 10.92 -2.56 14.17
CA ASN A 16 11.82 -3.60 14.67
C ASN A 16 12.11 -4.69 13.63
N TRP A 17 11.61 -4.55 12.39
CA TRP A 17 11.97 -5.46 11.31
C TRP A 17 13.35 -5.04 10.82
N GLU A 18 14.37 -5.80 11.22
CA GLU A 18 15.79 -5.45 11.06
C GLU A 18 16.22 -5.39 9.58
N ASP A 19 15.53 -6.13 8.71
CA ASP A 19 15.60 -6.04 7.25
C ASP A 19 14.20 -6.27 6.68
N PRO A 20 13.40 -5.21 6.47
CA PRO A 20 12.12 -5.39 5.83
C PRO A 20 12.33 -5.74 4.35
N ASP A 21 11.71 -6.82 3.87
CA ASP A 21 11.74 -7.27 2.46
C ASP A 21 11.34 -6.16 1.45
N PHE A 22 10.83 -5.02 1.89
CA PHE A 22 10.57 -3.87 1.01
C PHE A 22 11.79 -2.96 0.79
N CYS A 23 12.84 -3.01 1.63
CA CYS A 23 14.11 -2.29 1.41
C CYS A 23 15.16 -3.10 0.64
N LEU A 24 14.76 -4.20 -0.02
CA LEU A 24 15.68 -5.06 -0.76
C LEU A 24 16.53 -4.27 -1.77
N PRO A 25 17.80 -4.63 -1.98
CA PRO A 25 18.63 -3.98 -2.98
C PRO A 25 18.07 -4.19 -4.40
N GLU A 26 18.37 -3.25 -5.32
CA GLU A 26 17.73 -3.16 -6.64
C GLU A 26 17.82 -4.46 -7.47
N ASP A 27 18.85 -5.26 -7.24
CA ASP A 27 19.12 -6.53 -7.92
C ASP A 27 18.22 -7.69 -7.47
N GLU A 28 17.61 -7.59 -6.29
CA GLU A 28 16.65 -8.58 -5.77
C GLU A 28 15.19 -8.17 -6.00
N MET A 29 14.94 -6.90 -6.35
CA MET A 29 13.59 -6.41 -6.61
C MET A 29 13.07 -6.83 -8.00
N GLY A 30 11.89 -7.41 -8.04
CA GLY A 30 11.18 -7.61 -9.31
C GLY A 30 10.87 -6.26 -9.98
N GLY A 31 10.93 -6.18 -11.32
CA GLY A 31 10.82 -4.90 -12.04
C GLY A 31 9.57 -4.06 -11.73
N PHE A 32 8.45 -4.70 -11.38
CA PHE A 32 7.25 -3.99 -10.91
C PHE A 32 7.43 -3.36 -9.53
N GLN A 33 8.05 -4.06 -8.58
CA GLN A 33 8.34 -3.53 -7.24
C GLN A 33 9.33 -2.37 -7.33
N TYR A 34 10.40 -2.53 -8.13
CA TYR A 34 11.39 -1.48 -8.34
C TYR A 34 10.74 -0.19 -8.87
N PHE A 35 10.00 -0.29 -9.98
CA PHE A 35 9.33 0.87 -10.59
C PHE A 35 8.36 1.56 -9.62
N PHE A 36 7.65 0.77 -8.80
CA PHE A 36 6.67 1.31 -7.88
C PHE A 36 7.30 1.91 -6.63
N LEU A 37 8.40 1.37 -6.12
CA LEU A 37 9.07 1.86 -4.91
C LEU A 37 10.00 3.05 -5.20
N HIS A 38 10.75 3.01 -6.31
CA HIS A 38 11.76 4.02 -6.68
C HIS A 38 11.24 5.15 -7.58
N SER A 39 9.96 5.17 -7.91
CA SER A 39 9.39 6.29 -8.67
C SER A 39 9.59 7.60 -7.88
N GLU A 40 10.21 8.61 -8.49
CA GLU A 40 10.53 9.89 -7.81
C GLU A 40 9.31 10.81 -7.65
N THR A 41 8.17 10.44 -8.24
CA THR A 41 6.98 11.29 -8.19
C THR A 41 6.30 11.18 -6.84
N VAL A 42 6.13 12.32 -6.16
CA VAL A 42 5.36 12.45 -4.91
C VAL A 42 3.95 11.84 -5.05
N ASP A 43 3.42 11.87 -6.26
CA ASP A 43 2.12 11.29 -6.63
C ASP A 43 2.04 9.77 -6.48
N GLY A 44 3.17 9.08 -6.36
CA GLY A 44 3.21 7.62 -6.30
C GLY A 44 2.66 7.02 -5.01
N ILE A 45 2.45 7.80 -3.94
CA ILE A 45 1.67 7.39 -2.77
C ILE A 45 0.22 7.87 -2.90
N PHE A 46 0.02 9.10 -3.37
CA PHE A 46 -1.31 9.73 -3.41
C PHE A 46 -2.24 9.08 -4.43
N ILE A 47 -1.79 8.82 -5.66
CA ILE A 47 -2.61 8.19 -6.71
C ILE A 47 -3.17 6.82 -6.27
N PRO A 48 -2.36 5.85 -5.80
CA PRO A 48 -2.89 4.55 -5.38
C PRO A 48 -3.77 4.64 -4.13
N LEU A 49 -3.47 5.56 -3.20
CA LEU A 49 -4.30 5.80 -2.03
C LEU A 49 -5.68 6.37 -2.43
N LEU A 50 -5.70 7.41 -3.27
CA LEU A 50 -6.94 8.04 -3.73
C LEU A 50 -7.75 7.07 -4.58
N GLY A 51 -7.11 6.37 -5.52
CA GLY A 51 -7.75 5.37 -6.36
C GLY A 51 -8.41 4.25 -5.55
N GLY A 52 -7.72 3.80 -4.49
CA GLY A 52 -8.26 2.79 -3.59
C GLY A 52 -9.45 3.29 -2.78
N LEU A 53 -9.36 4.50 -2.22
CA LEU A 53 -10.46 5.12 -1.48
C LEU A 53 -11.68 5.38 -2.37
N ILE A 54 -11.47 5.84 -3.60
CA ILE A 54 -12.54 6.07 -4.58
C ILE A 54 -13.22 4.75 -4.92
N ALA A 55 -12.45 3.69 -5.21
CA ALA A 55 -13.00 2.37 -5.48
C ALA A 55 -13.79 1.79 -4.29
N LEU A 56 -13.43 2.16 -3.06
CA LEU A 56 -14.15 1.76 -1.85
C LEU A 56 -15.43 2.58 -1.63
N ALA A 57 -15.42 3.87 -2.01
CA ALA A 57 -16.52 4.80 -1.85
C ALA A 57 -17.64 4.61 -2.88
N PHE A 58 -17.31 4.20 -4.11
CA PHE A 58 -18.29 3.95 -5.15
C PHE A 58 -19.14 2.71 -4.84
N ARG A 59 -20.36 2.93 -4.36
CA ARG A 59 -21.41 1.91 -4.24
C ARG A 59 -22.36 1.98 -5.43
N LEU A 60 -21.84 1.68 -6.62
CA LEU A 60 -22.69 1.57 -7.81
C LEU A 60 -23.50 0.27 -7.74
N PRO A 61 -24.75 0.24 -8.23
CA PRO A 61 -25.55 -0.99 -8.36
C PRO A 61 -25.01 -1.81 -9.54
N VAL A 62 -23.80 -2.35 -9.37
CA VAL A 62 -23.13 -3.22 -10.35
C VAL A 62 -23.24 -4.68 -9.92
N ASN A 63 -23.03 -5.58 -10.87
CA ASN A 63 -22.97 -7.01 -10.63
C ASN A 63 -22.00 -7.34 -9.47
N ILE A 64 -22.35 -8.33 -8.65
CA ILE A 64 -21.56 -8.73 -7.46
C ILE A 64 -20.09 -9.03 -7.81
N LYS A 65 -19.83 -9.60 -8.99
CA LYS A 65 -18.48 -9.89 -9.49
C LYS A 65 -17.65 -8.60 -9.65
N THR A 66 -18.26 -7.56 -10.23
CA THR A 66 -17.62 -6.25 -10.41
C THR A 66 -17.34 -5.59 -9.06
N LEU A 67 -18.27 -5.70 -8.11
CA LEU A 67 -18.08 -5.16 -6.76
C LEU A 67 -16.89 -5.83 -6.03
N ILE A 68 -16.76 -7.15 -6.14
CA ILE A 68 -15.64 -7.90 -5.55
C ILE A 68 -14.32 -7.46 -6.21
N LEU A 69 -14.28 -7.37 -7.54
CA LEU A 69 -13.10 -6.89 -8.27
C LEU A 69 -12.70 -5.47 -7.83
N MET A 70 -13.64 -4.55 -7.69
CA MET A 70 -13.36 -3.19 -7.22
C MET A 70 -12.80 -3.17 -5.79
N ARG A 71 -13.29 -4.03 -4.90
CA ARG A 71 -12.76 -4.15 -3.54
C ARG A 71 -11.35 -4.75 -3.52
N LEU A 72 -11.08 -5.78 -4.33
CA LEU A 72 -9.74 -6.34 -4.45
C LEU A 72 -8.76 -5.30 -4.99
N PHE A 73 -9.17 -4.53 -6.01
CA PHE A 73 -8.39 -3.44 -6.55
C PHE A 73 -8.12 -2.36 -5.50
N SER A 74 -9.14 -1.98 -4.73
CA SER A 74 -9.02 -1.01 -3.63
C SER A 74 -8.01 -1.46 -2.56
N VAL A 75 -8.11 -2.71 -2.10
CA VAL A 75 -7.18 -3.27 -1.13
C VAL A 75 -5.77 -3.28 -1.71
N PHE A 76 -5.60 -3.74 -2.93
CA PHE A 76 -4.30 -3.79 -3.60
C PHE A 76 -3.65 -2.41 -3.71
N THR A 77 -4.39 -1.38 -4.17
CA THR A 77 -3.82 -0.03 -4.30
C THR A 77 -3.53 0.62 -2.95
N ILE A 78 -4.36 0.40 -1.93
CA ILE A 78 -4.10 0.88 -0.57
C ILE A 78 -2.85 0.19 0.01
N THR A 79 -2.72 -1.13 -0.17
CA THR A 79 -1.53 -1.87 0.28
C THR A 79 -0.27 -1.34 -0.42
N MET A 80 -0.32 -1.09 -1.73
CA MET A 80 0.80 -0.50 -2.46
C MET A 80 1.15 0.91 -1.95
N ALA A 81 0.16 1.74 -1.64
CA ALA A 81 0.39 3.06 -1.05
C ALA A 81 1.04 2.96 0.35
N ILE A 82 0.61 2.00 1.17
CA ILE A 82 1.21 1.74 2.50
C ILE A 82 2.63 1.23 2.34
N LEU A 83 2.88 0.27 1.45
CA LEU A 83 4.20 -0.30 1.21
C LEU A 83 5.19 0.79 0.80
N ARG A 84 4.77 1.68 -0.10
CA ARG A 84 5.59 2.81 -0.54
C ARG A 84 5.80 3.85 0.56
N LEU A 85 4.77 4.14 1.36
CA LEU A 85 4.93 4.99 2.54
C LEU A 85 5.94 4.39 3.53
N CYS A 86 5.90 3.08 3.75
CA CYS A 86 6.87 2.38 4.59
C CYS A 86 8.27 2.47 3.99
N TYR A 87 8.44 2.20 2.70
CA TYR A 87 9.72 2.34 2.01
C TYR A 87 10.33 3.75 2.21
N PHE A 88 9.53 4.79 1.98
CA PHE A 88 9.98 6.18 2.15
C PHE A 88 10.34 6.56 3.59
N LEU A 89 9.74 5.91 4.58
CA LEU A 89 9.96 6.22 6.00
C LEU A 89 11.09 5.42 6.64
N TYR A 90 11.40 4.24 6.10
CA TYR A 90 12.25 3.25 6.78
C TYR A 90 13.47 2.76 5.99
N CYS A 91 13.63 3.08 4.70
CA CYS A 91 14.79 2.64 3.89
C CYS A 91 15.89 3.72 3.71
#